data_AF-A0A2E0SSM3-F1
#
_entry.id   AF-A0A2E0SSM3-F1
#
_cell.length_a   1.000
_cell.length_b   1.000
_cell.length_c   1.000
_cell.angle_alpha   90.00
_cell.angle_beta   90.00
_cell.angle_gamma   90.00
#
_symmetry.space_group_name_H-M   'P 1'
#
loop_
_entity.id
_entity.type
_entity.pdbx_description
1 polymer ?
#
loop_
_entity_poly.entity_id
_entity_poly.type
_entity_poly.pdbx_seq_one_letter_code
_entity_poly.pdbx_strand_id
1 'polypeptide(L)'
;MTETSTERESAPLLPPLLAMLLAVIGTSTMLWTFVEIIDLALGGGGTLGLSILFFLGAGIDLVALVIAVIGIVRGRRRGLSFIALGFALVPVALVALTAVAANATV
;
A
#
# COMPACT_ATOMS: atom_id res chain seq x y z
N MET A 1 27.91 23.04 36.32
CA MET A 1 26.98 23.57 35.30
C MET A 1 27.69 23.37 33.97
N THR A 2 27.26 22.51 33.05
CA THR A 2 25.88 22.33 32.56
C THR A 2 25.79 20.93 31.92
N GLU A 3 24.85 20.10 32.35
CA GLU A 3 24.55 18.84 31.67
C GLU A 3 23.89 19.15 30.32
N THR A 4 24.59 18.88 29.23
CA THR A 4 24.01 18.86 27.88
C THR A 4 23.47 17.45 27.62
N SER A 5 22.38 17.07 28.28
CA SER A 5 21.59 15.94 27.82
C SER A 5 20.83 16.40 26.58
N THR A 6 21.41 16.13 25.41
CA THR A 6 20.66 16.07 24.16
C THR A 6 19.65 14.94 24.29
N GLU A 7 18.52 15.22 24.93
CA GLU A 7 17.33 14.42 24.87
C GLU A 7 16.85 14.49 23.43
N ARG A 8 17.38 13.60 22.57
CA ARG A 8 16.79 13.31 21.27
C ARG A 8 15.42 12.74 21.58
N GLU A 9 14.43 13.64 21.69
CA GLU A 9 13.01 13.32 21.72
C GLU A 9 12.76 12.41 20.52
N SER A 10 12.73 11.10 20.80
CA SER A 10 12.64 10.08 19.78
C SER A 10 11.25 10.16 19.20
N ALA A 11 11.13 10.87 18.07
CA ALA A 11 9.90 11.00 17.34
C ALA A 11 9.22 9.62 17.22
N PRO A 12 7.96 9.47 17.69
CA PRO A 12 7.29 8.19 17.82
C PRO A 12 7.35 7.41 16.50
N LEU A 13 7.85 6.18 16.59
CA LEU A 13 8.01 5.23 15.49
C LEU A 13 6.70 4.58 15.03
N LEU A 14 5.67 4.67 15.86
CA LEU A 14 4.39 4.01 15.67
C LEU A 14 3.67 4.38 14.36
N PRO A 15 3.55 5.67 13.97
CA PRO A 15 2.80 6.04 12.77
C PRO A 15 3.42 5.53 11.45
N PRO A 16 4.75 5.66 11.20
CA PRO A 16 5.37 5.09 10.01
C PRO A 16 5.31 3.56 9.95
N LEU A 17 5.46 2.88 11.09
CA LEU A 17 5.35 1.42 11.16
C LEU A 17 3.93 0.94 10.84
N LEU A 18 2.91 1.63 11.36
CA LEU A 18 1.52 1.38 11.03
C LEU A 18 1.24 1.59 9.54
N ALA A 19 1.73 2.69 8.96
CA ALA A 19 1.60 2.92 7.52
C ALA A 19 2.23 1.79 6.70
N MET A 20 3.41 1.33 7.11
CA MET A 20 4.12 0.26 6.41
C MET A 20 3.38 -1.08 6.53
N LEU A 21 2.89 -1.43 7.72
CA LEU A 21 2.09 -2.64 7.93
C LEU A 21 0.79 -2.60 7.15
N LEU A 22 0.07 -1.48 7.17
CA LEU A 22 -1.16 -1.29 6.40
C LEU A 22 -0.88 -1.43 4.89
N ALA A 23 0.19 -0.82 4.38
CA ALA A 23 0.56 -0.95 2.97
C ALA A 23 0.86 -2.42 2.61
N VAL A 24 1.62 -3.13 3.44
CA VAL A 24 1.93 -4.55 3.19
C VAL A 24 0.66 -5.40 3.19
N ILE A 25 -0.25 -5.20 4.15
CA ILE A 25 -1.51 -5.96 4.25
C ILE A 25 -2.43 -5.62 3.08
N GLY A 26 -2.60 -4.34 2.76
CA GLY A 26 -3.43 -3.84 1.66
C GLY A 26 -2.95 -4.37 0.31
N THR A 27 -1.69 -4.13 -0.02
CA THR A 27 -1.05 -4.63 -1.25
C THR A 27 -1.10 -6.16 -1.36
N SER A 28 -0.83 -6.90 -0.28
CA SER A 28 -0.86 -8.38 -0.32
C SER A 28 -2.27 -8.91 -0.56
N THR A 29 -3.27 -8.30 0.09
CA THR A 29 -4.69 -8.67 -0.09
C THR A 29 -5.15 -8.37 -1.52
N MET A 30 -4.77 -7.22 -2.07
CA MET A 30 -5.07 -6.87 -3.47
C MET A 30 -4.39 -7.82 -4.44
N LEU A 31 -3.12 -8.14 -4.24
CA LEU A 31 -2.39 -9.08 -5.10
C LEU A 31 -3.04 -10.47 -5.12
N TRP A 32 -3.36 -11.01 -3.95
CA TRP A 32 -3.95 -12.33 -3.83
C TRP A 32 -5.33 -12.38 -4.50
N THR A 33 -6.21 -11.43 -4.17
CA THR A 33 -7.54 -11.35 -4.78
C THR A 33 -7.48 -11.09 -6.28
N PHE A 34 -6.52 -10.30 -6.77
CA PHE A 34 -6.34 -10.04 -8.19
C PHE A 34 -6.01 -11.32 -8.98
N VAL A 35 -5.09 -12.14 -8.46
CA VAL A 35 -4.75 -13.44 -9.07
C VAL A 35 -5.97 -14.35 -9.10
N GLU A 36 -6.70 -14.47 -7.98
CA GLU A 36 -7.89 -15.33 -7.93
C GLU A 36 -9.03 -14.82 -8.84
N ILE A 37 -9.20 -13.50 -8.98
CA ILE A 37 -10.18 -12.92 -9.91
C ILE A 37 -9.83 -13.27 -11.37
N ILE A 38 -8.54 -13.24 -11.74
CA ILE A 38 -8.10 -13.65 -13.08
C ILE A 38 -8.37 -15.13 -13.32
N ASP A 39 -8.00 -16.00 -12.38
CA ASP A 39 -8.20 -17.45 -12.51
C ASP A 39 -9.70 -17.80 -12.63
N LEU A 40 -10.55 -17.14 -11.83
CA LEU A 40 -12.01 -17.30 -11.92
C LEU A 40 -12.59 -16.75 -13.22
N ALA A 41 -12.11 -15.61 -13.71
CA ALA A 41 -12.55 -15.04 -14.98
C ALA A 41 -12.20 -15.96 -16.16
N LEU A 42 -11.01 -16.59 -16.13
CA LEU A 42 -10.58 -17.57 -17.12
C LEU A 42 -11.33 -18.91 -16.99
N GLY A 43 -11.71 -19.28 -15.76
CA GLY A 43 -12.50 -20.49 -15.47
C GLY A 43 -14.02 -20.34 -15.62
N GLY A 44 -14.52 -19.15 -15.94
CA GLY A 44 -15.95 -18.87 -16.12
C GLY A 44 -16.77 -18.80 -14.81
N GLY A 45 -16.12 -18.61 -13.66
CA GLY A 45 -16.78 -18.52 -12.36
C GLY A 45 -17.14 -17.09 -11.93
N GLY A 46 -17.97 -16.98 -10.90
CA GLY A 46 -18.40 -15.69 -10.34
C GLY A 46 -17.38 -15.07 -9.37
N THR A 47 -17.23 -13.74 -9.41
CA THR A 47 -16.14 -13.01 -8.72
C THR A 47 -16.61 -12.08 -7.59
N LEU A 48 -17.90 -12.00 -7.27
CA LEU A 48 -18.48 -11.00 -6.36
C LEU A 48 -17.78 -10.91 -4.99
N GLY A 49 -17.48 -12.06 -4.35
CA GLY A 49 -16.79 -12.07 -3.05
C GLY A 49 -15.35 -11.56 -3.12
N LEU A 50 -14.62 -11.94 -4.16
CA LEU A 50 -13.23 -11.50 -4.36
C LEU A 50 -13.13 -10.03 -4.75
N SER A 51 -14.07 -9.53 -5.54
CA SER A 51 -14.15 -8.11 -5.87
C SER A 51 -14.29 -7.26 -4.60
N ILE A 52 -15.10 -7.69 -3.63
CA ILE A 52 -15.25 -6.99 -2.35
C ILE A 52 -13.92 -6.98 -1.56
N LEU A 53 -13.24 -8.12 -1.46
CA LEU A 53 -11.94 -8.18 -0.77
C LEU A 53 -10.87 -7.34 -1.49
N PHE A 54 -10.89 -7.29 -2.83
CA PHE A 54 -10.00 -6.45 -3.62
C PHE A 54 -10.20 -4.96 -3.29
N PHE A 55 -11.45 -4.48 -3.28
CA PHE A 55 -11.75 -3.09 -2.90
C PHE A 55 -11.44 -2.80 -1.44
N LEU A 56 -11.59 -3.78 -0.54
CA LEU A 56 -11.19 -3.64 0.85
C LEU A 56 -9.68 -3.44 0.97
N GLY A 57 -8.88 -4.25 0.26
CA GLY A 57 -7.43 -4.08 0.15
C GLY A 57 -7.04 -2.70 -0.40
N ALA A 58 -7.75 -2.22 -1.43
CA ALA A 58 -7.55 -0.88 -2.00
C ALA A 58 -7.78 0.23 -0.96
N GLY A 59 -8.83 0.10 -0.15
CA GLY A 59 -9.11 1.04 0.93
C GLY A 59 -7.99 1.08 1.99
N ILE A 60 -7.47 -0.09 2.37
CA ILE A 60 -6.34 -0.22 3.31
C ILE A 60 -5.09 0.47 2.75
N ASP A 61 -4.75 0.23 1.48
CA ASP A 61 -3.62 0.87 0.82
C ASP A 61 -3.78 2.39 0.72
N LEU A 62 -4.99 2.88 0.48
CA LEU A 62 -5.28 4.30 0.42
C LEU A 62 -5.07 4.97 1.79
N VAL A 63 -5.47 4.32 2.89
CA VAL A 63 -5.17 4.79 4.25
C VAL A 63 -3.67 4.79 4.51
N ALA A 64 -2.96 3.73 4.13
CA ALA A 64 -1.52 3.63 4.26
C ALA A 64 -0.79 4.76 3.50
N LEU A 65 -1.23 5.05 2.28
CA LEU A 65 -0.72 6.13 1.44
C LEU A 65 -0.88 7.50 2.12
N VAL A 66 -2.06 7.78 2.67
CA VAL A 66 -2.32 9.05 3.39
C VAL A 66 -1.38 9.20 4.58
N ILE A 67 -1.20 8.16 5.40
CA ILE A 67 -0.28 8.22 6.55
C ILE A 67 1.17 8.39 6.08
N ALA A 68 1.57 7.70 5.00
CA ALA A 68 2.90 7.84 4.41
C ALA A 68 3.16 9.28 3.94
N VAL A 69 2.24 9.88 3.18
CA VAL A 69 2.34 11.27 2.69
C VAL A 69 2.42 12.25 3.84
N ILE A 70 1.57 12.11 4.88
CA ILE A 70 1.63 12.96 6.08
C ILE A 70 3.01 12.84 6.76
N GLY A 71 3.59 11.64 6.82
CA GLY A 71 4.95 11.41 7.33
C GLY A 71 6.03 12.13 6.52
N ILE A 72 5.94 12.11 5.19
CA ILE A 72 6.86 12.83 4.29
C ILE A 72 6.76 14.34 4.54
N VAL A 73 5.53 14.88 4.52
CA VAL A 73 5.26 16.32 4.67
C VAL A 73 5.72 16.85 6.03
N ARG A 74 5.53 16.08 7.11
CA ARG A 74 5.96 16.44 8.46
C ARG A 74 7.48 16.28 8.69
N GLY A 75 8.24 15.80 7.70
CA GLY A 75 9.70 15.67 7.79
C GLY A 75 10.20 14.59 8.76
N ARG A 76 9.30 13.83 9.41
CA ARG A 76 9.67 12.72 10.29
C ARG A 76 9.91 11.47 9.45
N ARG A 77 11.16 11.00 9.42
CA ARG A 77 11.56 9.69 8.85
C ARG A 77 11.17 9.48 7.38
N ARG A 78 11.55 10.44 6.51
CA ARG A 78 11.29 10.44 5.05
C ARG A 78 11.52 9.08 4.36
N GLY A 79 12.59 8.36 4.71
CA GLY A 79 12.92 7.07 4.09
C GLY A 79 11.84 6.00 4.27
N LEU A 80 11.27 5.85 5.47
CA LEU A 80 10.21 4.88 5.76
C LEU A 80 8.92 5.20 5.01
N SER A 81 8.61 6.50 4.89
CA SER A 81 7.45 6.93 4.13
C SER A 81 7.61 6.73 2.62
N PHE A 82 8.81 6.89 2.06
CA PHE A 82 9.07 6.54 0.66
C PHE A 82 8.90 5.04 0.39
N ILE A 83 9.35 4.18 1.31
CA ILE A 83 9.16 2.73 1.19
C ILE A 83 7.66 2.39 1.20
N ALA A 84 6.90 2.94 2.16
CA ALA A 84 5.46 2.75 2.22
C ALA A 84 4.75 3.26 0.94
N LEU A 85 5.21 4.38 0.38
CA LEU A 85 4.68 4.93 -0.88
C LEU A 85 5.00 4.02 -2.08
N GLY A 86 6.18 3.41 -2.10
CA GLY A 86 6.56 2.40 -3.09
C GLY A 86 5.64 1.18 -3.05
N PHE A 87 5.37 0.63 -1.86
CA PHE A 87 4.44 -0.49 -1.69
C PHE A 87 3.01 -0.13 -2.13
N ALA A 88 2.49 1.01 -1.70
CA ALA A 88 1.15 1.48 -2.08
C ALA A 88 1.00 1.74 -3.59
N LEU A 89 2.10 1.95 -4.33
CA LEU A 89 2.09 2.11 -5.79
C LEU A 89 2.12 0.78 -6.55
N VAL A 90 2.53 -0.33 -5.93
CA VAL A 90 2.60 -1.66 -6.57
C VAL A 90 1.25 -2.08 -7.18
N PRO A 91 0.11 -2.02 -6.46
CA PRO A 91 -1.16 -2.42 -7.05
C PRO A 91 -1.58 -1.50 -8.21
N VAL A 92 -1.31 -0.20 -8.12
CA VAL A 92 -1.60 0.76 -9.21
C VAL A 92 -0.81 0.43 -10.46
N ALA A 93 0.48 0.14 -10.32
CA ALA A 93 1.34 -0.26 -11.44
C ALA A 93 0.87 -1.57 -12.09
N LEU A 94 0.44 -2.53 -11.28
CA LEU A 94 -0.09 -3.81 -11.75
C LEU A 94 -1.37 -3.63 -12.57
N VAL A 95 -2.33 -2.86 -12.08
CA VAL A 95 -3.57 -2.53 -12.81
C VAL A 95 -3.27 -1.78 -14.10
N ALA A 96 -2.33 -0.83 -14.07
CA ALA A 96 -1.93 -0.10 -15.28
C ALA A 96 -1.29 -1.03 -16.32
N LEU A 97 -0.40 -1.94 -15.91
CA LEU A 97 0.24 -2.91 -16.80
C LEU A 97 -0.78 -3.85 -17.42
N THR A 98 -1.74 -4.36 -16.66
CA THR A 98 -2.77 -5.27 -17.19
C THR A 98 -3.73 -4.54 -18.13
N ALA A 99 -4.10 -3.30 -17.83
CA ALA A 99 -4.91 -2.48 -18.73
C ALA A 99 -4.18 -2.16 -20.05
N VAL A 100 -2.89 -1.85 -20.00
CA VAL A 100 -2.07 -1.64 -21.20
C VAL A 100 -1.93 -2.92 -22.01
N ALA A 101 -1.64 -4.05 -21.35
CA ALA A 101 -1.54 -5.35 -22.02
C ALA A 101 -2.86 -5.75 -22.69
N ALA A 102 -4.00 -5.55 -22.02
CA ALA A 102 -5.31 -5.82 -22.59
C ALA A 102 -5.60 -4.95 -23.84
N ASN A 103 -5.24 -3.67 -23.81
CA ASN A 103 -5.40 -2.78 -24.96
C ASN A 103 -4.41 -3.03 -26.10
N ALA A 104 -3.25 -3.63 -25.82
CA ALA A 104 -2.26 -3.99 -26.84
C ALA A 104 -2.62 -5.27 -27.61
N THR A 105 -3.57 -6.06 -27.09
CA THR A 105 -4.04 -7.31 -27.70
C THR A 105 -5.33 -7.18 -28.52
N VAL A 106 -5.89 -5.96 -28.62
CA VAL A 106 -7.05 -5.61 -29.47
C VAL A 106 -6.55 -4.92 -30.74
#